data_AF-A0A930XLB8-F1
#
_entry.id   AF-A0A930XLB8-F1
#
_cell.length_a   1.000
_cell.length_b   1.000
_cell.length_c   1.000
_cell.angle_alpha   90.00
_cell.angle_beta   90.00
_cell.angle_gamma   90.00
#
_symmetry.space_group_name_H-M   'P 1'
#
loop_
_entity.id
_entity.type
_entity.pdbx_description
1 polymer ?
#
loop_
_entity_poly.entity_id
_entity_poly.type
_entity_poly.pdbx_seq_one_letter_code
_entity_poly.pdbx_strand_id
1 'polypeptide(L)'
;MRKLLTWGTGAIATLGMVGAIPLHAYGEDAIYDDVIYIDGAGATSLAPLFEAYMDAYAVYSDVPVSYMGIGSRDGIRNLLSGTVDFIGSDLPLTDGEVAQTAMVQFRFPLR
;
A
#
# COMPACT_ATOMS: atom_id res chain seq x y z
N MET A 1 -38.04 -20.65 -28.25
CA MET A 1 -38.34 -19.34 -28.87
C MET A 1 -38.24 -18.25 -27.80
N ARG A 2 -37.40 -17.21 -28.02
CA ARG A 2 -37.44 -15.82 -27.47
C ARG A 2 -37.10 -15.64 -25.97
N LYS A 3 -35.89 -15.21 -25.55
CA LYS A 3 -35.26 -13.86 -25.48
C LYS A 3 -36.12 -12.75 -24.83
N LEU A 4 -35.72 -12.25 -23.66
CA LEU A 4 -35.77 -10.82 -23.28
C LEU A 4 -34.97 -10.54 -21.99
N LEU A 5 -33.75 -10.01 -22.13
CA LEU A 5 -32.97 -9.35 -21.06
C LEU A 5 -32.93 -7.87 -21.46
N THR A 6 -33.66 -7.03 -20.75
CA THR A 6 -33.77 -5.60 -21.02
C THR A 6 -32.52 -4.87 -20.55
N TRP A 7 -31.99 -4.03 -21.44
CA TRP A 7 -30.78 -3.23 -21.29
C TRP A 7 -31.08 -1.96 -20.49
N GLY A 8 -30.26 -1.67 -19.48
CA GLY A 8 -30.21 -0.37 -18.81
C GLY A 8 -29.40 0.63 -19.64
N THR A 9 -30.08 1.62 -20.17
CA THR A 9 -29.60 2.84 -20.81
C THR A 9 -28.86 3.78 -19.85
N GLY A 10 -27.80 4.43 -20.32
CA GLY A 10 -27.22 5.64 -19.67
C GLY A 10 -25.80 5.94 -20.18
N ALA A 11 -25.64 6.36 -21.44
CA ALA A 11 -25.39 7.75 -21.83
C ALA A 11 -23.99 8.29 -21.42
N ILE A 12 -23.00 8.11 -22.32
CA ILE A 12 -21.73 8.84 -22.28
C ILE A 12 -21.93 10.14 -23.09
N ALA A 13 -21.95 11.28 -22.41
CA ALA A 13 -21.85 12.59 -23.04
C ALA A 13 -20.45 13.16 -22.78
N THR A 14 -19.65 13.24 -23.83
CA THR A 14 -18.37 13.95 -23.87
C THR A 14 -18.58 15.43 -24.14
N LEU A 15 -17.78 16.26 -23.44
CA LEU A 15 -17.22 17.59 -23.78
C LEU A 15 -17.50 18.69 -22.74
N GLY A 16 -16.41 19.29 -22.23
CA GLY A 16 -16.44 20.63 -21.64
C GLY A 16 -15.52 20.80 -20.43
N MET A 17 -14.30 21.27 -20.67
CA MET A 17 -13.39 21.77 -19.63
C MET A 17 -13.85 23.17 -19.16
N VAL A 18 -14.31 23.35 -17.91
CA VAL A 18 -14.31 24.63 -17.15
C VAL A 18 -14.32 24.31 -15.65
N GLY A 19 -13.50 25.02 -14.86
CA GLY A 19 -13.31 24.79 -13.43
C GLY A 19 -14.42 25.30 -12.49
N ALA A 20 -14.17 25.05 -11.20
CA ALA A 20 -14.73 25.64 -9.97
C ALA A 20 -15.77 24.82 -9.16
N ILE A 21 -15.32 24.45 -7.94
CA ILE A 21 -16.03 24.34 -6.64
C ILE A 21 -16.98 23.13 -6.44
N PRO A 22 -16.91 22.43 -5.28
CA PRO A 22 -17.55 21.14 -5.10
C PRO A 22 -19.06 21.29 -4.85
N LEU A 23 -19.86 20.61 -5.67
CA LEU A 23 -21.25 20.30 -5.33
C LEU A 23 -21.26 18.96 -4.60
N HIS A 24 -21.57 19.02 -3.31
CA HIS A 24 -21.74 17.86 -2.46
C HIS A 24 -22.98 17.09 -2.93
N ALA A 25 -22.78 16.16 -3.86
CA ALA A 25 -23.78 15.20 -4.27
C ALA A 25 -23.92 14.15 -3.16
N TYR A 26 -25.00 14.26 -2.38
CA TYR A 26 -25.52 13.14 -1.61
C TYR A 26 -26.20 12.19 -2.61
N GLY A 27 -25.52 11.11 -2.97
CA GLY A 27 -26.06 10.11 -3.87
C GLY A 27 -25.04 9.00 -4.07
N GLU A 28 -25.50 7.77 -3.86
CA GLU A 28 -24.84 6.48 -4.01
C GLU A 28 -23.56 6.25 -3.19
N ASP A 29 -23.69 5.44 -2.14
CA ASP A 29 -22.58 4.82 -1.40
C ASP A 29 -21.74 3.99 -2.38
N ALA A 30 -20.87 4.67 -3.13
CA ALA A 30 -19.73 4.04 -3.73
C ALA A 30 -18.93 3.48 -2.56
N ILE A 31 -19.07 2.18 -2.34
CA ILE A 31 -18.09 1.40 -1.59
C ILE A 31 -16.77 1.64 -2.32
N TYR A 32 -16.04 2.67 -1.90
CA TYR A 32 -14.61 2.74 -2.13
C TYR A 32 -14.08 1.61 -1.26
N ASP A 33 -13.91 0.44 -1.86
CA ASP A 33 -12.99 -0.55 -1.32
C ASP A 33 -11.62 0.12 -1.44
N ASP A 34 -11.28 0.91 -0.43
CA ASP A 34 -9.98 1.55 -0.32
C ASP A 34 -9.00 0.38 -0.16
N VAL A 35 -8.46 -0.08 -1.29
CA VAL A 35 -7.50 -1.16 -1.30
C VAL A 35 -6.30 -0.65 -0.52
N ILE A 36 -6.15 -1.14 0.70
CA ILE A 36 -5.02 -0.81 1.55
C ILE A 36 -3.81 -1.51 0.93
N TYR A 37 -2.82 -0.74 0.50
CA TYR A 37 -1.53 -1.25 0.06
C TYR A 37 -0.56 -1.16 1.23
N ILE A 38 0.30 -2.18 1.39
CA ILE A 38 1.36 -2.15 2.40
C ILE A 38 2.70 -2.24 1.68
N ASP A 39 3.47 -1.16 1.72
CA ASP A 39 4.75 -1.06 1.06
C ASP A 39 5.91 -1.18 2.06
N GLY A 40 6.87 -2.04 1.72
CA GLY A 40 8.07 -2.29 2.50
C GLY A 40 9.34 -2.01 1.72
N ALA A 41 10.39 -1.62 2.42
CA ALA A 41 11.74 -1.54 1.84
C ALA A 41 12.84 -1.82 2.85
N GLY A 42 14.02 -2.20 2.37
CA GLY A 42 15.19 -2.27 3.23
C GLY A 42 16.23 -3.29 2.79
N ALA A 43 16.80 -4.00 3.76
CA ALA A 43 17.90 -4.94 3.59
C ALA A 43 17.64 -5.90 2.42
N THR A 44 18.52 -5.86 1.42
CA THR A 44 18.46 -6.73 0.25
C THR A 44 18.64 -8.20 0.64
N SER A 45 19.39 -8.47 1.71
CA SER A 45 19.56 -9.79 2.33
C SER A 45 18.22 -10.44 2.76
N LEU A 46 17.23 -9.63 3.14
CA LEU A 46 15.92 -10.09 3.60
C LEU A 46 14.89 -10.20 2.47
N ALA A 47 15.19 -9.70 1.26
CA ALA A 47 14.23 -9.71 0.16
C ALA A 47 13.66 -11.11 -0.15
N PRO A 48 14.48 -12.18 -0.25
CA PRO A 48 13.95 -13.53 -0.53
C PRO A 48 13.03 -14.07 0.58
N LEU A 49 13.25 -13.65 1.82
CA LEU A 49 12.41 -14.04 2.95
C LEU A 49 11.04 -13.33 2.89
N PHE A 50 11.05 -12.03 2.61
CA PHE A 50 9.82 -11.25 2.47
C PHE A 50 8.99 -11.69 1.27
N GLU A 51 9.62 -11.99 0.13
CA GLU A 51 8.94 -12.57 -1.04
C GLU A 51 8.18 -13.85 -0.67
N ALA A 52 8.83 -14.79 0.01
CA ALA A 52 8.19 -16.04 0.44
C ALA A 52 7.02 -15.81 1.42
N TYR A 53 7.12 -14.81 2.32
CA TYR A 53 6.02 -14.47 3.22
C TYR A 53 4.85 -13.81 2.49
N MET A 54 5.12 -12.96 1.50
CA MET A 54 4.10 -12.27 0.71
C MET A 54 3.32 -13.24 -0.17
N ASP A 55 4.03 -14.17 -0.82
CA ASP A 55 3.40 -15.25 -1.60
C ASP A 55 2.47 -16.10 -0.73
N ALA A 56 2.89 -16.43 0.49
CA ALA A 56 2.05 -17.15 1.43
C ALA A 56 0.87 -16.30 1.93
N TYR A 57 1.08 -15.01 2.19
CA TYR A 57 0.07 -14.09 2.70
C TYR A 57 -1.04 -13.79 1.68
N ALA A 58 -0.69 -13.69 0.40
CA ALA A 58 -1.64 -13.42 -0.70
C ALA A 58 -2.73 -14.49 -0.84
N VAL A 59 -2.54 -15.69 -0.28
CA VAL A 59 -3.57 -16.75 -0.25
C VAL A 59 -4.63 -16.50 0.82
N TYR A 60 -4.30 -15.73 1.86
CA TYR A 60 -5.17 -15.48 3.01
C TYR A 60 -5.78 -14.08 3.04
N SER A 61 -5.23 -13.15 2.27
CA SER A 61 -5.60 -11.75 2.27
C SER A 61 -5.54 -11.18 0.87
N ASP A 62 -6.53 -10.36 0.53
CA ASP A 62 -6.54 -9.56 -0.70
C ASP A 62 -5.74 -8.25 -0.55
N VAL A 63 -5.13 -8.01 0.62
CA VAL A 63 -4.26 -6.84 0.87
C VAL A 63 -2.91 -7.06 0.18
N PRO A 64 -2.58 -6.29 -0.86
CA PRO A 64 -1.28 -6.38 -1.52
C PRO A 64 -0.17 -5.87 -0.59
N VAL A 65 0.88 -6.68 -0.45
CA VAL A 65 2.09 -6.32 0.29
C VAL A 65 3.28 -6.37 -0.65
N SER A 66 4.10 -5.33 -0.65
CA SER A 66 5.29 -5.22 -1.51
C SER A 66 6.57 -5.05 -0.67
N TYR A 67 7.71 -5.53 -1.17
CA TYR A 67 9.02 -5.28 -0.54
C TYR A 67 10.10 -4.97 -1.57
N MET A 68 10.85 -3.90 -1.34
CA MET A 68 12.00 -3.52 -2.16
C MET A 68 13.33 -3.68 -1.41
N GLY A 69 14.18 -4.57 -1.91
CA GLY A 69 15.53 -4.81 -1.40
C GLY A 69 16.54 -3.74 -1.79
N ILE A 70 16.39 -2.50 -1.31
CA ILE A 70 17.24 -1.34 -1.65
C ILE A 70 18.46 -1.14 -0.72
N GLY A 71 18.56 -1.94 0.35
CA GLY A 71 19.57 -1.80 1.40
C GLY A 71 19.03 -1.15 2.67
N SER A 72 19.60 -1.53 3.82
CA SER A 72 19.10 -1.13 5.15
C SER A 72 19.04 0.38 5.38
N ARG A 73 20.07 1.14 4.99
CA ARG A 73 20.12 2.59 5.22
C ARG A 73 19.14 3.36 4.34
N ASP A 74 18.98 2.95 3.08
CA ASP A 74 18.03 3.58 2.18
C ASP A 74 16.58 3.21 2.56
N GLY A 75 16.36 1.99 3.05
CA GLY A 75 15.10 1.61 3.70
C GLY A 75 14.76 2.51 4.89
N ILE A 76 15.70 2.71 5.82
CA ILE A 76 15.50 3.62 6.97
C ILE A 76 15.15 5.05 6.51
N ARG A 77 15.82 5.57 5.47
CA ARG A 77 15.49 6.89 4.92
C ARG A 77 14.06 6.95 4.38
N ASN A 78 13.64 5.94 3.64
CA ASN A 78 12.29 5.85 3.09
C ASN A 78 11.23 5.71 4.19
N LEU A 79 11.55 5.04 5.29
CA LEU A 79 10.69 4.96 6.46
C LEU A 79 10.50 6.33 7.11
N LEU A 80 11.60 7.05 7.33
CA LEU A 80 11.59 8.37 7.96
C LEU A 80 10.90 9.43 7.09
N SER A 81 10.94 9.27 5.77
CA SER A 81 10.19 10.12 4.84
C SER A 81 8.71 9.72 4.68
N GLY A 82 8.26 8.63 5.31
CA GLY A 82 6.91 8.10 5.16
C GLY A 82 6.60 7.59 3.75
N THR A 83 7.64 7.18 3.01
CA THR A 83 7.51 6.61 1.66
C THR A 83 7.12 5.13 1.69
N VAL A 84 7.40 4.45 2.81
CA VAL A 84 7.08 3.03 3.02
C VAL A 84 6.48 2.85 4.41
N ASP A 85 5.63 1.85 4.57
CA ASP A 85 4.91 1.52 5.80
C ASP A 85 5.76 0.72 6.78
N PHE A 86 6.72 -0.06 6.28
CA PHE A 86 7.60 -0.87 7.12
C PHE A 86 8.99 -1.05 6.51
N ILE A 87 9.96 -1.46 7.34
CA ILE A 87 11.29 -1.84 6.88
C ILE A 87 11.77 -3.16 7.46
N GLY A 88 12.53 -3.90 6.66
CA GLY A 88 13.45 -4.93 7.13
C GLY A 88 14.86 -4.36 7.15
N SER A 89 15.54 -4.36 8.30
CA SER A 89 16.88 -3.77 8.41
C SER A 89 17.81 -4.65 9.23
N ASP A 90 19.01 -4.87 8.70
CA ASP A 90 20.13 -5.48 9.44
C ASP A 90 20.79 -4.47 10.41
N LEU A 91 20.45 -3.18 10.28
CA LEU A 91 20.94 -2.10 11.12
C LEU A 91 19.84 -1.63 12.07
N PRO A 92 20.13 -1.45 13.37
CA PRO A 92 19.16 -0.83 14.26
C PRO A 92 18.95 0.64 13.87
N LEU A 93 17.74 1.14 14.11
CA LEU A 93 17.48 2.57 14.13
C LEU A 93 18.31 3.20 15.26
N THR A 94 18.86 4.38 15.02
CA THR A 94 19.48 5.20 16.06
C THR A 94 18.39 5.83 16.94
N ASP A 95 18.72 6.22 18.17
CA ASP A 95 17.77 6.84 19.10
C ASP A 95 17.08 8.08 18.50
N GLY A 96 17.83 8.87 17.71
CA GLY A 96 17.29 10.03 17.00
C GLY A 96 16.33 9.66 15.86
N GLU A 97 16.57 8.55 15.16
CA GLU A 97 15.65 8.04 14.14
C GLU A 97 14.39 7.45 14.80
N VAL A 98 14.53 6.69 15.89
CA VAL A 98 13.38 6.16 16.64
C VAL A 98 12.48 7.29 17.12
N ALA A 99 13.02 8.38 17.65
CA ALA A 99 12.24 9.52 18.13
C ALA A 99 11.45 10.25 17.01
N GLN A 100 11.88 10.12 15.75
CA GLN A 100 11.19 10.69 14.59
C GLN A 100 10.08 9.80 14.06
N THR A 101 10.06 8.52 14.46
CA THR A 101 9.04 7.56 14.04
C THR A 101 8.08 7.29 15.19
N ALA A 102 6.78 7.19 14.91
CA ALA A 102 5.84 6.60 15.88
C ALA A 102 5.88 5.06 15.86
N MET A 103 7.01 4.47 15.44
CA MET A 103 7.08 3.07 15.01
C MET A 103 7.73 2.18 16.04
N VAL A 104 7.28 0.93 16.08
CA VAL A 104 7.79 -0.10 16.99
C VAL A 104 8.86 -0.90 16.27
N GLN A 105 10.09 -0.91 16.82
CA GLN A 105 11.16 -1.76 16.31
C GLN A 105 11.07 -3.16 16.93
N PHE A 106 10.92 -4.18 16.08
CA PHE A 106 11.04 -5.58 16.50
C PHE A 106 12.46 -6.11 16.21
N ARG A 107 13.09 -6.73 17.20
CA ARG A 107 14.43 -7.33 17.06
C ARG A 107 14.34 -8.85 17.11
N PHE A 108 14.69 -9.49 16.01
CA PHE A 108 14.84 -10.95 15.97
C PHE A 108 16.17 -11.37 16.61
N PRO A 109 16.16 -12.29 17.58
CA PRO A 109 17.39 -12.89 18.08
C PRO A 109 17.93 -13.85 17.03
N LEU A 110 18.89 -13.40 16.22
CA LEU A 110 19.68 -14.29 15.39
C LEU A 110 20.66 -15.01 16.33
N ARG A 111 20.55 -16.35 16.40
CA ARG A 111 21.41 -17.21 17.21
C ARG A 111 22.70 -17.54 16.47
#